data_AF-A0A7S3N8E7-F1
#
_entry.id   AF-A0A7S3N8E7-F1
#
_cell.length_a   1.000
_cell.length_b   1.000
_cell.length_c   1.000
_cell.angle_alpha   90.00
_cell.angle_beta   90.00
_cell.angle_gamma   90.00
#
_symmetry.space_group_name_H-M   'P 1'
#
loop_
_entity.id
_entity.type
_entity.pdbx_description
1 polymer ?
#
loop_
_entity_poly.entity_id
_entity_poly.type
_entity_poly.pdbx_seq_one_letter_code
_entity_poly.pdbx_strand_id
1 'polypeptide(L)'
;MDASAAFSSIEEKKEPAVSPTADKRDKKIVKGVEESIFNYKFAELHELLNTIHDDSVVFLGKKKAHYFKHDRKTKRRSGYRGVSRNGASWQVLMMINNVKTYIGCYDTEEEGALVYDIVSILFKQRKARTNLSYSKAKLLKLMQHYDQDSKHFKGC
;
A
#
# COMPACT_ATOMS: atom_id res chain seq x y z
N MET A 1 -12.53 41.85 5.94
CA MET A 1 -11.56 40.82 6.35
C MET A 1 -12.32 39.84 7.21
N ASP A 2 -12.59 38.63 6.72
CA ASP A 2 -12.80 37.44 7.55
C ASP A 2 -12.75 36.20 6.66
N ALA A 3 -11.74 35.37 6.87
CA ALA A 3 -11.43 34.17 6.09
C ALA A 3 -11.93 32.93 6.84
N SER A 4 -13.24 32.70 6.87
CA SER A 4 -13.85 31.56 7.60
C SER A 4 -14.83 30.72 6.76
N ALA A 5 -14.81 30.79 5.43
CA ALA A 5 -15.75 30.03 4.61
C ALA A 5 -15.07 29.42 3.37
N ALA A 6 -14.31 28.33 3.55
CA ALA A 6 -13.86 27.50 2.44
C ALA A 6 -13.55 26.05 2.85
N PHE A 7 -14.37 25.44 3.73
CA PHE A 7 -14.27 24.00 4.01
C PHE A 7 -15.64 23.36 4.19
N SER A 8 -16.51 23.56 3.20
CA SER A 8 -17.71 22.76 3.01
C SER A 8 -17.82 22.47 1.51
N SER A 9 -18.22 21.24 1.17
CA SER A 9 -18.33 20.68 -0.18
C SER A 9 -17.08 19.96 -0.72
N ILE A 10 -16.62 18.95 0.00
CA ILE A 10 -16.17 17.71 -0.69
C ILE A 10 -17.28 16.69 -0.45
N GLU A 11 -18.15 16.55 -1.45
CA GLU A 11 -19.18 15.53 -1.46
C GLU A 11 -18.56 14.15 -1.28
N GLU A 12 -19.07 13.43 -0.28
CA GLU A 12 -18.89 12.02 -0.08
C GLU A 12 -19.53 11.27 -1.25
N LYS A 13 -18.77 11.05 -2.33
CA LYS A 13 -19.19 10.16 -3.43
C LYS A 13 -19.23 8.74 -2.90
N LYS A 14 -20.43 8.28 -2.54
CA LYS A 14 -20.74 6.89 -2.20
C LYS A 14 -20.42 5.99 -3.39
N GLU A 15 -19.35 5.19 -3.29
CA GLU A 15 -19.03 4.16 -4.29
C GLU A 15 -20.16 3.10 -4.36
N PRO A 16 -20.54 2.63 -5.57
CA PRO A 16 -21.59 1.63 -5.72
C PRO A 16 -21.12 0.25 -5.22
N ALA A 17 -22.01 -0.46 -4.51
CA ALA A 17 -21.78 -1.82 -4.04
C ALA A 17 -21.68 -2.79 -5.24
N VAL A 18 -20.49 -3.34 -5.51
CA VAL A 18 -20.28 -4.39 -6.51
C VAL A 18 -20.26 -5.76 -5.83
N SER A 19 -21.20 -6.61 -6.20
CA SER A 19 -21.34 -8.00 -5.73
C SER A 19 -20.29 -8.94 -6.36
N PRO A 20 -19.92 -10.06 -5.71
CA PRO A 20 -18.76 -10.85 -6.10
C PRO A 20 -19.13 -12.01 -7.03
N THR A 21 -19.40 -11.76 -8.30
CA THR A 21 -19.31 -12.78 -9.37
C THR A 21 -18.76 -12.13 -10.64
N ALA A 22 -17.44 -12.07 -10.77
CA ALA A 22 -16.78 -11.27 -11.81
C ALA A 22 -16.52 -12.05 -13.12
N ASP A 23 -17.08 -11.57 -14.24
CA ASP A 23 -16.72 -11.92 -15.62
C ASP A 23 -15.25 -11.54 -15.90
N LYS A 24 -14.56 -12.26 -16.79
CA LYS A 24 -13.16 -12.02 -17.17
C LYS A 24 -12.93 -10.61 -17.75
N ARG A 25 -13.94 -10.06 -18.44
CA ARG A 25 -13.88 -8.69 -18.98
C ARG A 25 -13.91 -7.64 -17.86
N ASP A 26 -14.77 -7.83 -16.87
CA ASP A 26 -14.86 -6.94 -15.71
C ASP A 26 -13.57 -6.97 -14.88
N LYS A 27 -12.95 -8.14 -14.72
CA LYS A 27 -11.63 -8.27 -14.04
C LYS A 27 -10.54 -7.47 -14.75
N LYS A 28 -10.53 -7.42 -16.10
CA LYS A 28 -9.53 -6.66 -16.87
C LYS A 28 -9.75 -5.16 -16.71
N ILE A 29 -11.00 -4.70 -16.73
CA ILE A 29 -11.36 -3.29 -16.52
C ILE A 29 -10.98 -2.87 -15.10
N VAL A 30 -11.38 -3.64 -14.07
CA VAL A 30 -11.03 -3.37 -12.67
C VAL A 30 -9.52 -3.33 -12.47
N LYS A 31 -8.77 -4.29 -13.04
CA LYS A 31 -7.30 -4.28 -12.97
C LYS A 31 -6.70 -3.02 -13.61
N GLY A 32 -7.23 -2.57 -14.76
CA GLY A 32 -6.77 -1.34 -15.41
C GLY A 32 -7.11 -0.07 -14.63
N VAL A 33 -8.28 -0.04 -13.98
CA VAL A 33 -8.67 1.05 -13.06
C VAL A 33 -7.74 1.08 -11.84
N GLU A 34 -7.47 -0.08 -11.23
CA GLU A 34 -6.52 -0.18 -10.11
C GLU A 34 -5.14 0.32 -10.51
N GLU A 35 -4.59 -0.14 -11.65
CA GLU A 35 -3.30 0.29 -12.18
C GLU A 35 -3.25 1.82 -12.41
N SER A 36 -4.33 2.41 -12.95
CA SER A 36 -4.43 3.87 -13.14
C SER A 36 -4.44 4.65 -11.81
N ILE A 37 -5.10 4.11 -10.77
CA ILE A 37 -5.13 4.71 -9.43
C ILE A 37 -3.74 4.67 -8.81
N PHE A 38 -3.03 3.55 -8.94
CA PHE A 38 -1.66 3.42 -8.46
C PHE A 38 -0.73 4.44 -9.12
N ASN A 39 -0.77 4.56 -10.45
CA ASN A 39 0.08 5.51 -11.18
C ASN A 39 -0.17 6.95 -10.75
N TYR A 40 -1.44 7.36 -10.60
CA TYR A 40 -1.80 8.67 -10.08
C TYR A 40 -1.24 8.90 -8.66
N LYS A 41 -1.37 7.91 -7.78
CA LYS A 41 -0.83 7.99 -6.41
C LYS A 41 0.70 8.03 -6.36
N PHE A 42 1.37 7.35 -7.28
CA PHE A 42 2.82 7.42 -7.42
C PHE A 42 3.26 8.84 -7.82
N ALA A 43 2.62 9.45 -8.81
CA ALA A 43 2.92 10.82 -9.23
C ALA A 43 2.68 11.82 -8.08
N GLU A 44 1.56 11.70 -7.37
CA GLU A 44 1.22 12.54 -6.20
C GLU A 44 2.29 12.43 -5.09
N LEU A 45 2.73 11.21 -4.78
CA LEU A 45 3.77 10.98 -3.78
C LEU A 45 5.12 11.55 -4.22
N HIS A 46 5.48 11.40 -5.50
CA HIS A 46 6.75 11.90 -6.03
C HIS A 46 6.84 13.42 -5.91
N GLU A 47 5.76 14.11 -6.28
CA GLU A 47 5.66 15.57 -6.14
C GLU A 47 5.78 16.00 -4.67
N LEU A 48 5.07 15.32 -3.77
CA LEU A 48 5.16 15.59 -2.34
C LEU A 48 6.58 15.39 -1.80
N LEU A 49 7.29 14.34 -2.21
CA LEU A 49 8.68 14.10 -1.80
C LEU A 49 9.64 15.16 -2.34
N ASN A 50 9.38 15.74 -3.52
CA ASN A 50 10.20 16.81 -4.08
C ASN A 50 10.11 18.12 -3.29
N THR A 51 8.99 18.38 -2.62
CA THR A 51 8.85 19.55 -1.72
C THR A 51 9.72 19.47 -0.46
N ILE A 52 10.20 18.28 -0.10
CA ILE A 52 11.05 18.08 1.09
C ILE A 52 12.50 18.31 0.68
N HIS A 53 13.15 19.37 1.17
CA HIS A 53 14.50 19.73 0.72
C HIS A 53 15.63 18.88 1.31
N ASP A 54 15.44 18.25 2.47
CA ASP A 54 16.46 17.44 3.17
C ASP A 54 16.18 15.93 3.02
N ASP A 55 17.22 15.08 3.10
CA ASP A 55 17.09 13.61 3.10
C ASP A 55 16.65 13.05 4.47
N SER A 56 15.69 13.74 5.06
CA SER A 56 15.14 13.38 6.36
C SER A 56 14.40 12.04 6.30
N VAL A 57 14.36 11.35 7.45
CA VAL A 57 13.52 10.16 7.63
C VAL A 57 12.06 10.59 7.58
N VAL A 58 11.35 10.21 6.52
CA VAL A 58 9.96 10.59 6.27
C VAL A 58 8.99 9.61 6.96
N PHE A 59 9.37 8.33 7.01
CA PHE A 59 8.58 7.30 7.69
C PHE A 59 9.45 6.52 8.65
N LEU A 60 9.05 6.49 9.93
CA LEU A 60 9.67 5.66 10.95
C LEU A 60 8.97 4.29 11.00
N GLY A 61 9.71 3.25 10.62
CA GLY A 61 9.24 1.89 10.69
C GLY A 61 8.93 1.50 12.13
N LYS A 62 7.73 0.99 12.36
CA LYS A 62 7.38 0.40 13.66
C LYS A 62 7.30 -1.09 13.48
N LYS A 63 8.01 -1.88 14.28
CA LYS A 63 7.75 -3.33 14.30
C LYS A 63 6.30 -3.59 14.70
N LYS A 64 5.70 -4.64 14.15
CA LYS A 64 4.40 -5.12 14.61
C LYS A 64 4.52 -5.36 16.12
N ALA A 65 3.68 -4.69 16.91
CA ALA A 65 3.70 -4.90 18.36
C ALA A 65 3.51 -6.40 18.61
N HIS A 66 4.37 -7.00 19.45
CA HIS A 66 4.37 -8.42 19.74
C HIS A 66 2.99 -8.85 20.27
N TYR A 67 2.13 -9.27 19.35
CA TYR A 67 0.78 -9.71 19.65
C TYR A 67 0.88 -11.19 20.08
N PHE A 68 1.06 -11.34 21.38
CA PHE A 68 0.92 -12.53 22.20
C PHE A 68 1.96 -13.66 22.04
N LYS A 69 2.82 -13.75 23.07
CA LYS A 69 3.69 -14.89 23.41
C LYS A 69 2.96 -16.24 23.54
N HIS A 70 1.64 -16.31 23.40
CA HIS A 70 0.83 -17.48 23.71
C HIS A 70 0.37 -18.34 22.53
N ASP A 71 0.66 -17.98 21.27
CA ASP A 71 0.38 -18.87 20.13
C ASP A 71 1.59 -19.05 19.21
N ARG A 72 2.62 -19.70 19.76
CA ARG A 72 3.80 -20.16 19.02
C ARG A 72 3.50 -21.30 18.02
N LYS A 73 2.25 -21.74 17.86
CA LYS A 73 1.94 -22.97 17.12
C LYS A 73 1.75 -22.78 15.60
N THR A 74 1.71 -21.56 15.08
CA THR A 74 1.45 -21.35 13.65
C THR A 74 2.63 -20.73 12.90
N LYS A 75 3.39 -21.56 12.16
CA LYS A 75 4.48 -21.17 11.22
C LYS A 75 4.01 -20.30 10.03
N ARG A 76 2.72 -19.95 9.97
CA ARG A 76 2.11 -19.16 8.89
C ARG A 76 2.19 -17.65 9.12
N ARG A 77 2.59 -17.20 10.32
CA ARG A 77 2.52 -15.80 10.72
C ARG A 77 3.80 -15.05 10.35
N SER A 78 3.64 -13.95 9.63
CA SER A 78 4.71 -12.98 9.36
C SER A 78 4.99 -12.06 10.55
N GLY A 79 6.25 -11.64 10.69
CA GLY A 79 6.68 -10.55 11.56
C GLY A 79 6.25 -9.16 11.08
N TYR A 80 5.88 -9.04 9.81
CA TYR A 80 5.45 -7.80 9.17
C TYR A 80 3.92 -7.67 9.13
N ARG A 81 3.44 -6.44 8.99
CA ARG A 81 2.01 -6.14 8.79
C ARG A 81 1.61 -6.43 7.35
N GLY A 82 0.41 -6.96 7.17
CA GLY A 82 -0.15 -7.26 5.86
C GLY A 82 0.50 -8.40 5.10
N VAL A 83 1.56 -9.00 5.62
CA VAL A 83 2.25 -10.15 5.02
C VAL A 83 1.79 -11.44 5.70
N SER A 84 1.57 -12.49 4.92
CA SER A 84 1.18 -13.81 5.43
C SER A 84 1.73 -14.93 4.55
N ARG A 85 2.14 -16.04 5.15
CA ARG A 85 2.65 -17.19 4.39
C ARG A 85 1.49 -18.04 3.86
N ASN A 86 1.49 -18.30 2.55
CA ASN A 86 0.57 -19.23 1.88
C ASN A 86 1.36 -20.20 1.01
N GLY A 87 1.49 -21.45 1.46
CA GLY A 87 2.35 -22.44 0.80
C GLY A 87 3.82 -22.00 0.80
N ALA A 88 4.40 -21.90 -0.40
CA ALA A 88 5.77 -21.44 -0.63
C ALA A 88 5.89 -19.92 -0.75
N SER A 89 4.78 -19.19 -0.94
CA SER A 89 4.79 -17.76 -1.24
C SER A 89 4.32 -16.90 -0.07
N TRP A 90 4.71 -15.63 -0.11
CA TRP A 90 4.33 -14.60 0.83
C TRP A 90 3.29 -13.69 0.21
N GLN A 91 2.08 -13.73 0.75
CA GLN A 91 0.95 -12.93 0.29
C GLN A 91 0.93 -11.58 1.00
N VAL A 92 0.65 -10.53 0.23
CA VAL A 92 0.44 -9.18 0.76
C VAL A 92 -1.02 -8.82 0.65
N LEU A 93 -1.62 -8.45 1.77
CA LEU A 93 -3.00 -8.01 1.88
C LEU A 93 -3.10 -6.68 2.59
N MET A 94 -4.03 -5.85 2.13
CA MET A 94 -4.33 -4.55 2.73
C MET A 94 -5.83 -4.30 2.75
N MET A 95 -6.28 -3.56 3.76
CA MET A 95 -7.63 -2.98 3.76
C MET A 95 -7.56 -1.62 3.06
N ILE A 96 -8.19 -1.51 1.90
CA ILE A 96 -8.34 -0.28 1.11
C ILE A 96 -9.85 -0.02 1.01
N ASN A 97 -10.32 1.16 1.43
CA ASN A 97 -11.74 1.51 1.47
C ASN A 97 -12.62 0.43 2.16
N ASN A 98 -12.13 -0.13 3.27
CA ASN A 98 -12.77 -1.21 4.03
C ASN A 98 -12.94 -2.54 3.26
N VAL A 99 -12.35 -2.65 2.08
CA VAL A 99 -12.29 -3.88 1.29
C VAL A 99 -10.93 -4.55 1.47
N LYS A 100 -10.95 -5.87 1.64
CA LYS A 100 -9.74 -6.70 1.75
C LYS A 100 -9.16 -6.93 0.36
N THR A 101 -8.10 -6.21 0.03
CA THR A 101 -7.44 -6.27 -1.29
C THR A 101 -6.20 -7.14 -1.22
N TYR A 102 -6.07 -8.07 -2.17
CA TYR A 102 -4.86 -8.86 -2.39
C TYR A 102 -3.92 -8.08 -3.30
N ILE A 103 -2.77 -7.71 -2.76
CA ILE A 103 -1.78 -6.89 -3.46
C ILE A 103 -0.86 -7.80 -4.30
N GLY A 104 -0.50 -8.97 -3.77
CA GLY A 104 0.23 -9.95 -4.58
C GLY A 104 0.87 -11.08 -3.79
N CYS A 105 1.63 -11.91 -4.49
CA CYS A 105 2.43 -13.02 -3.99
C CYS A 105 3.92 -12.81 -4.28
N TYR A 106 4.76 -12.96 -3.26
CA TYR A 106 6.20 -12.70 -3.32
C TYR A 106 7.01 -13.87 -2.80
N ASP A 107 8.28 -13.93 -3.17
CA ASP A 107 9.16 -15.07 -2.85
C ASP A 107 9.74 -14.95 -1.44
N THR A 108 9.94 -13.72 -0.98
CA THR A 108 10.47 -13.42 0.35
C THR A 108 9.48 -12.62 1.20
N GLU A 109 9.61 -12.77 2.52
CA GLU A 109 8.77 -12.07 3.48
C GLU A 109 9.06 -10.56 3.45
N GLU A 110 10.34 -10.21 3.28
CA GLU A 110 10.88 -8.86 3.23
C GLU A 110 10.41 -8.11 1.97
N GLU A 111 10.39 -8.78 0.81
CA GLU A 111 9.82 -8.22 -0.42
C GLU A 111 8.34 -7.90 -0.22
N GLY A 112 7.58 -8.83 0.37
CA GLY A 112 6.18 -8.58 0.71
C GLY A 112 6.00 -7.40 1.68
N ALA A 113 6.90 -7.24 2.66
CA ALA A 113 6.86 -6.12 3.61
C ALA A 113 7.15 -4.78 2.93
N LEU A 114 8.10 -4.74 1.99
CA LEU A 114 8.41 -3.56 1.18
C LEU A 114 7.19 -3.13 0.36
N VAL A 115 6.54 -4.08 -0.31
CA VAL A 115 5.34 -3.83 -1.11
C VAL A 115 4.23 -3.28 -0.23
N TYR A 116 3.96 -3.91 0.91
CA TYR A 116 2.94 -3.44 1.85
C TYR A 116 3.19 -1.99 2.26
N ASP A 117 4.43 -1.65 2.60
CA ASP A 117 4.79 -0.30 3.03
C ASP A 117 4.59 0.72 1.91
N ILE A 118 5.02 0.42 0.68
CA ILE A 118 4.81 1.28 -0.50
C ILE A 118 3.31 1.51 -0.71
N VAL A 119 2.50 0.45 -0.79
CA VAL A 119 1.05 0.59 -0.97
C VAL A 119 0.43 1.38 0.20
N SER A 120 0.90 1.17 1.43
CA SER A 120 0.38 1.92 2.57
C SER A 120 0.72 3.41 2.47
N ILE A 121 1.91 3.75 1.97
CA ILE A 121 2.34 5.14 1.75
C ILE A 121 1.51 5.77 0.64
N LEU A 122 1.28 5.07 -0.47
CA LEU A 122 0.48 5.57 -1.59
C LEU A 122 -0.97 5.87 -1.18
N PHE A 123 -1.62 4.95 -0.45
CA PHE A 123 -3.04 5.09 -0.13
C PHE A 123 -3.30 5.90 1.16
N LYS A 124 -2.35 5.97 2.08
CA LYS A 124 -2.54 6.63 3.40
C LYS A 124 -1.63 7.84 3.61
N GLN A 125 -0.67 8.09 2.71
CA GLN A 125 0.25 9.22 2.74
C GLN A 125 0.88 9.40 4.14
N ARG A 126 0.74 10.59 4.76
CA ARG A 126 1.30 10.92 6.09
C ARG A 126 0.81 9.99 7.22
N LYS A 127 -0.33 9.32 7.05
CA LYS A 127 -0.91 8.39 8.05
C LYS A 127 -0.44 6.95 7.84
N ALA A 128 0.42 6.69 6.85
CA ALA A 128 0.91 5.35 6.57
C ALA A 128 1.65 4.75 7.76
N ARG A 129 1.34 3.48 8.04
CA ARG A 129 2.01 2.71 9.09
C ARG A 129 2.92 1.70 8.43
N THR A 130 4.19 2.06 8.33
CA THR A 130 5.20 1.22 7.69
C THR A 130 5.81 0.23 8.67
N ASN A 131 6.27 -0.88 8.12
CA ASN A 131 7.08 -1.89 8.77
C ASN A 131 8.54 -1.45 8.87
N LEU A 132 9.05 -0.80 7.82
CA LEU A 132 10.43 -0.33 7.69
C LEU A 132 10.52 1.20 7.74
N SER A 133 11.72 1.69 8.02
CA SER A 133 12.02 3.12 7.95
C SER A 133 12.46 3.53 6.56
N TYR A 134 12.02 4.72 6.13
CA TYR A 134 12.31 5.28 4.83
C TYR A 134 12.76 6.74 4.95
N SER A 135 13.93 7.04 4.40
CA SER A 135 14.32 8.41 4.04
C SER A 135 13.71 8.79 2.69
N LYS A 136 13.74 10.07 2.36
CA LYS A 136 13.31 10.58 1.05
C LYS A 136 14.05 9.86 -0.08
N ALA A 137 15.38 9.79 -0.03
CA ALA A 137 16.19 9.19 -1.08
C ALA A 137 15.89 7.70 -1.25
N LYS A 138 15.66 6.97 -0.14
CA LYS A 138 15.28 5.55 -0.20
C LYS A 138 13.91 5.36 -0.86
N LEU A 139 12.94 6.20 -0.54
CA LEU A 139 11.61 6.17 -1.14
C LEU A 139 11.64 6.48 -2.63
N LEU A 140 12.36 7.52 -3.04
CA LEU A 140 12.50 7.88 -4.45
C LEU A 140 13.14 6.76 -5.28
N LYS A 141 14.21 6.13 -4.76
CA LYS A 141 14.85 4.99 -5.42
C LYS A 141 13.90 3.79 -5.57
N LEU A 142 13.11 3.50 -4.54
CA LEU A 142 12.10 2.45 -4.61
C LEU A 142 11.04 2.79 -5.65
N MET A 143 10.53 4.01 -5.67
CA MET A 143 9.51 4.42 -6.64
C MET A 143 10.01 4.33 -8.08
N GLN A 144 11.25 4.75 -8.35
CA GLN A 144 11.88 4.63 -9.68
C GLN A 144 11.98 3.18 -10.15
N HIS A 145 12.39 2.27 -9.26
CA HIS A 145 12.50 0.86 -9.62
C HIS A 145 11.13 0.25 -9.92
N TYR A 146 10.12 0.60 -9.12
CA TYR A 146 8.76 0.12 -9.32
C TYR A 146 8.18 0.68 -10.62
N ASP A 147 8.29 1.98 -10.93
CA ASP A 147 7.74 2.58 -12.16
C ASP A 147 8.18 1.86 -13.47
N GLN A 148 9.35 1.22 -13.47
CA GLN A 148 9.87 0.49 -14.62
C GLN A 148 9.34 -0.95 -14.78
N ASP A 149 8.86 -1.57 -13.70
CA ASP A 149 8.43 -2.96 -13.69
C ASP A 149 6.90 -3.05 -13.71
N SER A 150 6.24 -3.10 -14.88
CA SER A 150 4.76 -3.13 -15.03
C SER A 150 4.01 -4.33 -14.37
N LYS A 151 4.67 -5.06 -13.48
CA LYS A 151 4.21 -6.26 -12.77
C LYS A 151 4.26 -6.08 -11.24
N HIS A 152 4.03 -4.87 -10.74
CA HIS A 152 4.06 -4.53 -9.29
C HIS A 152 3.25 -5.49 -8.42
N PHE A 153 2.14 -6.00 -8.98
CA PHE A 153 1.18 -6.84 -8.30
C PHE A 153 1.19 -8.23 -8.94
N LYS A 154 2.13 -9.05 -8.47
CA LYS A 154 2.23 -10.47 -8.83
C LYS A 154 0.93 -11.16 -8.42
N GLY A 155 0.12 -11.57 -9.38
CA GLY A 155 -1.05 -12.40 -9.11
C GLY A 155 -0.61 -13.66 -8.37
N CYS A 156 -1.30 -13.96 -7.27
CA CYS A 156 -1.42 -15.34 -6.81
C CYS A 156 -2.38 -16.06 -7.79
#